data_AF-A0A2P8W5W7-F1
#
_entry.id   AF-A0A2P8W5W7-F1
#
_cell.length_a   1.000
_cell.length_b   1.000
_cell.length_c   1.000
_cell.angle_alpha   90.00
_cell.angle_beta   90.00
_cell.angle_gamma   90.00
#
_symmetry.space_group_name_H-M   'P 1'
#
loop_
_entity.id
_entity.type
_entity.pdbx_description
1 polymer ?
#
loop_
_entity_poly.entity_id
_entity_poly.type
_entity_poly.pdbx_seq_one_letter_code
_entity_poly.pdbx_strand_id
1 'polypeptide(L)'
;MVKIVSRQSLGVQPVYDIGVAHDHNFLLADGQVASNCFNKSHSTAYGFVTFQTAYLKANYPVEYMAALLTSNSGDQDKVQMHIANCIAMGIEVLPPDINRSLVDFTPEGKSILFGLSAVRNVGLGAIECILKNREADGPFKSLAELCDRVDLHAVNRRALESLILAGALDKLEPNRNQLMQDLELVIDWAQG
;
A
#
# COMPACT_ATOMS: atom_id res chain seq x y z
N MET A 1 -15.02 3.00 -22.71
CA MET A 1 -15.75 1.76 -23.07
C MET A 1 -15.61 1.53 -24.57
N VAL A 2 -14.89 0.50 -24.99
CA VAL A 2 -14.74 0.18 -26.42
C VAL A 2 -16.04 -0.48 -26.90
N LYS A 3 -16.71 0.13 -27.87
CA LYS A 3 -17.96 -0.39 -28.46
C LYS A 3 -17.61 -0.95 -29.84
N ILE A 4 -17.85 -2.24 -30.05
CA ILE A 4 -17.67 -2.86 -31.38
C ILE A 4 -18.73 -2.27 -32.31
N VAL A 5 -18.28 -1.60 -33.38
CA VAL A 5 -19.14 -0.85 -34.31
C VAL A 5 -19.66 -1.73 -35.44
N SER A 6 -18.93 -2.79 -35.80
CA SER A 6 -19.38 -3.80 -36.76
C SER A 6 -18.58 -5.10 -36.61
N ARG A 7 -19.13 -6.19 -37.17
CA ARG A 7 -18.46 -7.48 -37.32
C ARG A 7 -18.65 -7.98 -38.75
N GLN A 8 -17.60 -8.52 -39.34
CA GLN A 8 -17.66 -9.12 -40.67
C GLN A 8 -17.02 -10.51 -40.61
N SER A 9 -17.75 -11.51 -41.11
CA SER A 9 -17.19 -12.85 -41.27
C SER A 9 -16.16 -12.82 -42.40
N LEU A 10 -14.94 -13.26 -42.12
CA LEU A 10 -13.87 -13.42 -43.12
C LEU A 10 -13.87 -14.82 -43.75
N GLY A 11 -14.97 -15.56 -43.59
CA GLY A 11 -15.10 -16.95 -44.02
C GLY A 11 -14.53 -17.95 -43.03
N VAL A 12 -14.59 -19.23 -43.39
CA VAL A 12 -13.98 -20.33 -42.63
C VAL A 12 -12.52 -20.45 -43.07
N GLN A 13 -11.60 -20.19 -42.16
CA GLN A 13 -10.17 -20.37 -42.39
C GLN A 13 -9.70 -21.62 -41.62
N PRO A 14 -8.80 -22.43 -42.20
CA PRO A 14 -8.13 -23.49 -41.45
C PRO A 14 -7.23 -22.84 -40.38
N VAL A 15 -7.71 -22.83 -39.14
CA VAL A 15 -6.91 -22.49 -37.97
C VAL A 15 -6.16 -23.74 -37.53
N TYR A 16 -4.95 -23.59 -36.96
CA TYR A 16 -4.22 -24.69 -36.32
C TYR A 16 -4.84 -25.09 -34.97
N ASP A 17 -6.16 -25.18 -34.94
CA ASP A 17 -6.92 -25.61 -33.78
C ASP A 17 -7.34 -27.06 -34.03
N ILE A 18 -6.92 -27.96 -33.14
CA ILE A 18 -7.26 -29.38 -33.22
C ILE A 18 -8.73 -29.50 -32.81
N GLY A 19 -9.64 -29.33 -33.76
CA GLY A 19 -11.06 -29.57 -33.58
C GLY A 19 -11.34 -31.07 -33.52
N VAL A 20 -11.87 -31.56 -32.39
CA VAL A 20 -12.40 -32.93 -32.24
C VAL A 20 -13.93 -32.87 -32.10
N ALA A 21 -14.62 -33.79 -32.77
CA ALA A 21 -16.07 -33.70 -33.01
C ALA A 21 -16.98 -34.03 -31.81
N HIS A 22 -16.48 -34.67 -30.74
CA HIS A 22 -17.25 -35.02 -29.53
C HIS A 22 -16.37 -34.96 -28.25
N ASP A 23 -17.03 -34.84 -27.08
CA ASP A 23 -16.54 -34.71 -25.69
C ASP A 23 -15.07 -34.29 -25.48
N HIS A 24 -14.92 -33.07 -24.93
CA HIS A 24 -13.70 -32.29 -24.70
C HIS A 24 -12.68 -32.91 -23.72
N ASN A 25 -12.21 -34.12 -24.00
CA ASN A 25 -11.20 -34.80 -23.21
C ASN A 25 -10.04 -35.18 -24.13
N PHE A 26 -8.88 -34.54 -23.95
CA PHE A 26 -7.66 -34.94 -24.64
C PHE A 26 -7.30 -36.36 -24.19
N LEU A 27 -7.40 -37.35 -25.06
CA LEU A 27 -7.04 -38.73 -24.72
C LEU A 27 -5.53 -38.94 -24.93
N LEU A 28 -4.88 -39.53 -23.94
CA LEU A 28 -3.51 -40.02 -24.02
C LEU A 28 -3.47 -41.32 -24.85
N ALA A 29 -2.29 -41.69 -25.35
CA ALA A 29 -2.09 -42.85 -26.22
C ALA A 29 -2.49 -44.19 -25.57
N ASP A 30 -2.57 -44.25 -24.24
CA ASP A 30 -3.01 -45.41 -23.44
C ASP A 30 -4.51 -45.39 -23.13
N GLY A 31 -5.27 -44.47 -23.72
CA GLY A 31 -6.72 -44.35 -23.54
C GLY A 31 -7.15 -43.56 -22.31
N GLN A 32 -6.22 -42.98 -21.53
CA GLN A 32 -6.56 -42.14 -20.38
C GLN A 32 -7.00 -40.73 -20.80
N VAL A 33 -7.93 -40.13 -20.06
CA VAL A 33 -8.30 -38.71 -20.24
C VAL A 33 -7.25 -37.83 -19.57
N ALA A 34 -6.68 -36.90 -20.33
CA ALA A 34 -5.77 -35.88 -19.83
C ALA A 34 -6.56 -34.77 -19.10
N SER A 35 -7.08 -35.14 -17.94
CA SER A 35 -7.65 -34.21 -16.96
C SER A 35 -6.51 -33.45 -16.27
N ASN A 36 -6.66 -32.13 -16.08
CA ASN A 36 -5.70 -31.22 -15.43
C ASN A 36 -4.48 -30.79 -16.28
N CYS A 37 -4.57 -30.85 -17.61
CA CYS A 37 -3.59 -30.21 -18.48
C CYS A 37 -3.56 -28.69 -18.26
N PHE A 38 -2.37 -28.12 -18.06
CA PHE A 38 -2.18 -26.68 -17.90
C PHE A 38 -1.68 -26.02 -19.17
N ASN A 39 -2.22 -24.84 -19.48
CA ASN A 39 -1.77 -24.07 -20.61
C ASN A 39 -0.34 -23.53 -20.37
N LYS A 40 0.61 -23.93 -21.22
CA LYS A 40 2.03 -23.58 -21.07
C LYS A 40 2.29 -22.08 -21.22
N SER A 41 1.66 -21.38 -22.16
CA SER A 41 1.90 -19.95 -22.37
C SER A 41 1.42 -19.12 -21.18
N HIS A 42 0.25 -19.44 -20.63
CA HIS A 42 -0.27 -18.83 -19.41
C HIS A 42 0.65 -19.10 -18.20
N SER A 43 1.03 -20.37 -17.99
CA SER A 43 1.90 -20.77 -16.88
C SER A 43 3.28 -20.11 -16.95
N THR A 44 3.83 -19.96 -18.16
CA THR A 44 5.12 -19.30 -18.38
C THR A 44 5.06 -17.81 -18.05
N ALA A 45 3.99 -17.12 -18.47
CA ALA A 45 3.80 -15.70 -18.17
C ALA A 45 3.70 -15.43 -16.65
N TYR A 46 2.91 -16.23 -15.92
CA TYR A 46 2.82 -16.13 -14.45
C TYR A 46 4.13 -16.52 -13.74
N GLY A 47 4.82 -17.55 -14.24
CA GLY A 47 6.13 -17.94 -13.74
C GLY A 47 7.15 -16.82 -13.83
N PHE A 48 7.12 -16.04 -14.92
CA PHE A 48 8.01 -14.89 -15.11
C PHE A 48 7.78 -13.78 -14.07
N VAL A 49 6.52 -13.38 -13.83
CA VAL A 49 6.19 -12.36 -12.80
C VAL A 49 6.53 -12.87 -11.40
N THR A 50 6.32 -14.16 -11.14
CA THR A 50 6.67 -14.80 -9.87
C THR A 50 8.18 -14.76 -9.64
N PHE A 51 8.98 -15.07 -10.67
CA PHE A 51 10.43 -14.96 -10.60
C PHE A 51 10.89 -13.52 -10.32
N GLN A 52 10.31 -12.53 -11.01
CA GLN A 52 10.64 -11.11 -10.77
C GLN A 52 10.32 -10.68 -9.34
N THR A 53 9.15 -11.08 -8.82
CA THR A 53 8.73 -10.83 -7.44
C THR A 53 9.71 -11.46 -6.44
N ALA A 54 10.06 -12.72 -6.65
CA ALA A 54 11.01 -13.44 -5.80
C ALA A 54 12.41 -12.81 -5.84
N TYR A 55 12.86 -12.39 -7.03
CA TYR A 55 14.14 -11.70 -7.22
C TYR A 55 14.19 -10.39 -6.43
N LEU A 56 13.15 -9.57 -6.51
CA LEU A 56 13.07 -8.32 -5.74
C LEU A 56 13.07 -8.59 -4.24
N LYS A 57 12.27 -9.55 -3.77
CA LYS A 57 12.26 -9.92 -2.35
C LYS A 57 13.60 -10.43 -1.84
N ALA A 58 14.36 -11.16 -2.68
CA ALA A 58 15.65 -11.72 -2.29
C ALA A 58 16.79 -10.68 -2.28
N ASN A 59 16.78 -9.72 -3.23
CA ASN A 59 17.90 -8.79 -3.42
C ASN A 59 17.63 -7.38 -2.87
N TYR A 60 16.36 -6.98 -2.77
CA TYR A 60 15.89 -5.68 -2.28
C TYR A 60 14.76 -5.87 -1.25
N PRO A 61 15.02 -6.60 -0.15
CA PRO A 61 13.97 -7.04 0.77
C PRO A 61 13.25 -5.87 1.46
N VAL A 62 13.97 -4.78 1.78
CA VAL A 62 13.41 -3.62 2.49
C VAL A 62 12.47 -2.85 1.55
N GLU A 63 12.92 -2.56 0.33
CA GLU A 63 12.15 -1.86 -0.69
C GLU A 63 10.94 -2.69 -1.15
N TYR A 64 11.13 -4.00 -1.32
CA TYR A 64 10.05 -4.93 -1.66
C TYR A 64 8.96 -4.95 -0.58
N MET A 65 9.36 -5.07 0.69
CA MET A 65 8.41 -5.09 1.79
C MET A 65 7.72 -3.73 1.98
N ALA A 66 8.42 -2.62 1.77
CA ALA A 66 7.81 -1.29 1.78
C ALA A 66 6.74 -1.15 0.69
N ALA A 67 7.04 -1.58 -0.54
CA ALA A 67 6.07 -1.57 -1.64
C ALA A 67 4.86 -2.49 -1.36
N LEU A 68 5.09 -3.66 -0.74
CA LEU A 68 4.03 -4.59 -0.36
C LEU A 68 3.11 -4.00 0.73
N LEU A 69 3.68 -3.31 1.73
CA LEU A 69 2.92 -2.60 2.76
C LEU A 69 2.11 -1.46 2.15
N THR A 70 2.69 -0.66 1.26
CA THR A 70 2.02 0.44 0.57
C THR A 70 0.83 -0.04 -0.26
N SER A 71 0.99 -1.11 -1.06
CA SER A 71 -0.10 -1.63 -1.89
C SER A 71 -1.28 -2.19 -1.09
N ASN A 72 -1.09 -2.49 0.19
CA ASN A 72 -2.12 -3.00 1.09
C ASN A 72 -2.49 -2.01 2.21
N SER A 73 -2.08 -0.73 2.14
CA SER A 73 -2.28 0.26 3.21
C SER A 73 -3.74 0.46 3.63
N GLY A 74 -4.69 0.21 2.70
CA GLY A 74 -6.13 0.28 2.97
C GLY A 74 -6.70 -0.91 3.76
N ASP A 75 -5.94 -1.98 3.97
CA ASP A 75 -6.37 -3.22 4.64
C ASP A 75 -5.50 -3.47 5.88
N GLN A 76 -6.04 -3.13 7.05
CA GLN A 76 -5.28 -3.16 8.31
C GLN A 76 -4.83 -4.57 8.71
N ASP A 77 -5.63 -5.59 8.40
CA ASP A 77 -5.27 -6.98 8.73
C ASP A 77 -4.07 -7.43 7.90
N LYS A 78 -4.04 -7.06 6.61
CA LYS A 78 -2.89 -7.34 5.74
C LYS A 78 -1.65 -6.54 6.13
N VAL A 79 -1.82 -5.26 6.48
CA VAL A 79 -0.70 -4.44 6.97
C VAL A 79 -0.06 -5.09 8.19
N GLN A 80 -0.85 -5.52 9.19
CA GLN A 80 -0.33 -6.21 10.37
C GLN A 80 0.37 -7.53 10.03
N MET A 81 -0.21 -8.33 9.13
CA MET A 81 0.43 -9.56 8.64
C MET A 81 1.78 -9.28 7.97
N HIS A 82 1.87 -8.24 7.14
CA HIS A 82 3.11 -7.88 6.45
C HIS A 82 4.16 -7.28 7.40
N ILE A 83 3.75 -6.52 8.42
CA ILE A 83 4.66 -6.04 9.48
C ILE A 83 5.26 -7.23 10.24
N ALA A 84 4.46 -8.24 10.59
CA ALA A 84 4.99 -9.45 11.23
C ALA A 84 6.02 -10.17 10.34
N ASN A 85 5.81 -10.19 9.03
CA ASN A 85 6.80 -10.73 8.08
C ASN A 85 8.07 -9.89 8.02
N CYS A 86 7.98 -8.56 8.05
CA CYS A 86 9.15 -7.68 8.13
C CYS A 86 10.00 -8.02 9.35
N ILE A 87 9.36 -8.13 10.52
CA ILE A 87 10.03 -8.46 11.79
C ILE A 87 10.71 -9.84 11.69
N ALA A 88 10.03 -10.85 11.13
CA ALA A 88 10.59 -12.18 10.92
C ALA A 88 11.79 -12.18 9.94
N MET A 89 11.83 -11.23 9.00
CA MET A 89 12.95 -11.00 8.08
C MET A 89 14.07 -10.14 8.68
N GLY A 90 13.94 -9.68 9.93
CA GLY A 90 14.89 -8.79 10.58
C GLY A 90 14.82 -7.34 10.09
N ILE A 91 13.71 -6.94 9.47
CA ILE A 91 13.44 -5.58 8.99
C ILE A 91 12.61 -4.86 10.05
N GLU A 92 13.16 -3.80 10.61
CA GLU A 92 12.46 -2.95 11.58
C GLU A 92 11.45 -2.05 10.85
N VAL A 93 10.22 -2.01 11.35
CA VAL A 93 9.20 -1.05 10.89
C VAL A 93 9.07 0.03 11.94
N LEU A 94 9.59 1.21 11.64
CA LEU A 94 9.53 2.37 12.52
C LEU A 94 8.11 2.94 12.55
N PRO A 95 7.65 3.51 13.68
CA PRO A 95 6.37 4.20 13.74
C PRO A 95 6.34 5.38 12.76
N PRO A 96 5.14 5.90 12.40
CA PRO A 96 5.05 7.13 11.62
C PRO A 96 5.73 8.27 12.37
N ASP A 97 6.10 9.31 11.62
CA ASP A 97 6.76 10.52 12.07
C ASP A 97 6.26 11.68 11.20
N ILE A 98 5.65 12.68 11.82
CA ILE A 98 5.03 13.82 11.13
C ILE A 98 6.03 14.59 10.25
N ASN A 99 7.32 14.57 10.60
CA ASN A 99 8.36 15.31 9.91
C ASN A 99 9.12 14.47 8.87
N ARG A 100 9.00 13.14 8.90
CA ARG A 100 9.76 12.25 8.01
C ARG A 100 8.90 11.36 7.13
N SER A 101 7.74 10.92 7.64
CA SER A 101 6.86 10.01 6.92
C SER A 101 6.26 10.70 5.70
N LEU A 102 6.07 9.91 4.64
CA LEU A 102 5.38 10.29 3.42
C LEU A 102 3.99 9.64 3.39
N VAL A 103 3.31 9.73 2.25
CA VAL A 103 2.04 9.01 2.04
C VAL A 103 2.26 7.50 2.20
N ASP A 104 3.30 6.98 1.57
CA ASP A 104 3.60 5.56 1.46
C ASP A 104 4.67 5.10 2.44
N PHE A 105 4.76 3.79 2.67
CA PHE A 105 5.86 3.21 3.44
C PHE A 105 7.19 3.49 2.73
N THR A 106 8.15 4.02 3.48
CA THR A 106 9.41 4.52 2.90
C THR A 106 10.58 3.68 3.40
N PRO A 107 11.36 3.04 2.51
CA PRO A 107 12.55 2.31 2.92
C PRO A 107 13.64 3.29 3.37
N GLU A 108 14.19 3.06 4.57
CA GLU A 108 15.28 3.85 5.15
C GLU A 108 16.39 2.92 5.62
N GLY A 109 17.41 2.73 4.78
CA GLY A 109 18.54 1.86 5.08
C GLY A 109 18.11 0.40 5.28
N LYS A 110 18.06 -0.04 6.55
CA LYS A 110 17.64 -1.40 6.93
C LYS A 110 16.24 -1.45 7.57
N SER A 111 15.57 -0.31 7.65
CA SER A 111 14.26 -0.15 8.27
C SER A 111 13.24 0.39 7.26
N ILE A 112 11.96 0.32 7.62
CA ILE A 112 10.86 0.90 6.86
C ILE A 112 10.16 1.92 7.75
N LEU A 113 10.06 3.16 7.29
CA LEU A 113 9.26 4.19 7.95
C LEU A 113 7.80 4.05 7.55
N PHE A 114 6.91 4.05 8.56
CA PHE A 114 5.48 3.90 8.35
C PHE A 114 4.89 4.99 7.45
N GLY A 115 4.07 4.61 6.47
CA GLY A 115 3.36 5.58 5.63
C GLY A 115 2.16 6.19 6.35
N LEU A 116 1.94 7.49 6.20
CA LEU A 116 0.80 8.19 6.81
C LEU A 116 -0.54 7.65 6.30
N SER A 117 -0.59 7.09 5.08
CA SER A 117 -1.79 6.47 4.49
C SER A 117 -2.29 5.24 5.24
N ALA A 118 -1.40 4.55 5.97
CA ALA A 118 -1.76 3.36 6.74
C ALA A 118 -2.25 3.71 8.16
N VAL A 119 -2.20 4.99 8.57
CA VAL A 119 -2.74 5.43 9.86
C VAL A 119 -4.26 5.54 9.76
N ARG A 120 -4.96 4.82 10.64
CA ARG A 120 -6.43 4.81 10.66
C ARG A 120 -6.99 6.22 10.84
N ASN A 121 -8.08 6.53 10.16
CA ASN A 121 -8.78 7.82 10.18
C ASN A 121 -7.98 9.02 9.62
N VAL A 122 -6.82 8.79 9.00
CA VAL A 122 -6.06 9.84 8.31
C VAL A 122 -6.29 9.69 6.81
N GLY A 123 -7.06 10.60 6.22
CA GLY A 123 -7.37 10.58 4.79
C GLY A 123 -6.30 11.25 3.93
N LEU A 124 -6.27 10.95 2.63
CA LEU A 124 -5.30 11.53 1.69
C LEU A 124 -5.28 13.06 1.72
N GLY A 125 -6.43 13.72 1.78
CA GLY A 125 -6.49 15.19 1.86
C GLY A 125 -5.82 15.77 3.12
N ALA A 126 -5.92 15.06 4.25
CA ALA A 126 -5.23 15.45 5.48
C ALA A 126 -3.70 15.28 5.31
N ILE A 127 -3.27 14.18 4.71
CA ILE A 127 -1.85 13.88 4.46
C ILE A 127 -1.26 14.92 3.51
N GLU A 128 -1.92 15.22 2.40
CA GLU A 128 -1.50 16.23 1.43
C GLU A 128 -1.39 17.61 2.08
N CYS A 129 -2.35 17.98 2.94
CA CYS A 129 -2.31 19.23 3.71
C CYS A 129 -1.07 19.29 4.61
N ILE A 130 -0.78 18.23 5.36
CA ILE A 130 0.39 18.13 6.24
C ILE A 130 1.69 18.23 5.43
N LEU A 131 1.82 17.45 4.37
CA LEU A 131 3.03 17.40 3.55
C LEU A 131 3.31 18.74 2.87
N LYS A 132 2.26 19.38 2.32
CA LYS A 132 2.36 20.69 1.68
C LYS A 132 2.83 21.77 2.64
N ASN A 133 2.26 21.83 3.85
CA ASN A 133 2.70 22.80 4.87
C ASN A 133 4.13 22.51 5.32
N ARG A 134 4.49 21.23 5.52
CA ARG A 134 5.85 20.81 5.87
C ARG A 134 6.88 21.22 4.81
N GLU A 135 6.53 21.13 3.53
CA GLU A 135 7.40 21.56 2.42
C GLU A 135 7.52 23.08 2.35
N ALA A 136 6.45 23.83 2.61
CA ALA A 136 6.42 25.29 2.53
C ALA A 136 7.21 25.97 3.66
N ASP A 137 6.97 25.60 4.92
CA ASP A 137 7.56 26.29 6.08
C ASP A 137 8.52 25.42 6.90
N GLY A 138 8.83 24.22 6.41
CA GLY A 138 9.77 23.29 7.04
C GLY A 138 9.13 22.41 8.13
N PRO A 139 9.95 21.67 8.89
CA PRO A 139 9.47 20.69 9.87
C PRO A 139 8.70 21.36 11.01
N PHE A 140 7.66 20.69 11.49
CA PHE A 140 6.88 21.10 12.66
C PHE A 140 7.73 20.95 13.92
N LYS A 141 7.65 21.91 14.86
CA LYS A 141 8.40 21.86 16.12
C LYS A 141 7.53 21.55 17.33
N SER A 142 6.20 21.65 17.20
CA SER A 142 5.25 21.39 18.28
C SER A 142 3.86 21.03 17.74
N LEU A 143 2.99 20.50 18.61
CA LEU A 143 1.57 20.30 18.29
C LEU A 143 0.87 21.62 17.95
N ALA A 144 1.17 22.70 18.67
CA ALA A 144 0.60 24.03 18.40
C ALA A 144 0.96 24.52 17.01
N GLU A 145 2.24 24.40 16.62
CA GLU A 145 2.68 24.79 15.28
C GLU A 145 2.05 23.92 14.18
N LEU A 146 1.83 22.63 14.44
CA LEU A 146 1.10 21.75 13.51
C LEU A 146 -0.33 22.26 13.32
N CYS A 147 -1.06 22.51 14.41
CA CYS A 147 -2.46 22.96 14.37
C CYS A 147 -2.64 24.36 13.77
N ASP A 148 -1.67 25.27 13.97
CA ASP A 148 -1.68 26.63 13.41
C ASP A 148 -1.44 26.63 11.89
N ARG A 149 -0.58 25.73 11.40
CA ARG A 149 -0.19 25.70 9.98
C ARG A 149 -1.11 24.89 9.09
N VAL A 150 -1.75 23.84 9.61
CA VAL A 150 -2.62 22.95 8.80
C VAL A 150 -4.05 23.44 8.78
N ASP A 151 -4.75 23.18 7.68
CA ASP A 151 -6.19 23.38 7.63
C ASP A 151 -6.89 22.32 8.49
N LEU A 152 -7.41 22.74 9.65
CA LEU A 152 -8.10 21.88 10.62
C LEU A 152 -9.45 21.32 10.10
N HIS A 153 -9.98 21.83 8.99
CA HIS A 153 -11.08 21.19 8.29
C HIS A 153 -10.61 19.94 7.53
N ALA A 154 -9.42 20.00 6.92
CA ALA A 154 -8.79 18.85 6.26
C ALA A 154 -8.20 17.86 7.28
N VAL A 155 -7.47 18.38 8.29
CA VAL A 155 -6.84 17.63 9.36
C VAL A 155 -7.67 17.75 10.64
N ASN A 156 -8.81 17.05 10.65
CA ASN A 156 -9.76 17.12 11.76
C ASN A 156 -9.19 16.51 13.07
N ARG A 157 -9.87 16.79 14.19
CA ARG A 157 -9.52 16.28 15.54
C ARG A 157 -9.26 14.76 15.53
N ARG A 158 -10.10 13.97 14.89
CA ARG A 158 -9.97 12.50 14.84
C ARG A 158 -8.71 12.05 14.10
N ALA A 159 -8.29 12.76 13.06
CA ALA A 159 -7.04 12.52 12.37
C ALA A 159 -5.84 12.84 13.29
N LEU A 160 -5.87 13.97 13.99
CA LEU A 160 -4.82 14.36 14.95
C LEU A 160 -4.69 13.35 16.11
N GLU A 161 -5.81 12.94 16.70
CA GLU A 161 -5.83 11.90 17.74
C GLU A 161 -5.20 10.59 17.22
N SER A 162 -5.53 10.19 15.98
CA SER A 162 -5.00 8.97 15.38
C SER A 162 -3.50 9.09 15.09
N LEU A 163 -3.02 10.25 14.67
CA LEU A 163 -1.59 10.54 14.47
C LEU A 163 -0.82 10.47 15.80
N ILE A 164 -1.36 11.06 16.87
CA ILE A 164 -0.77 11.00 18.22
C ILE A 164 -0.69 9.54 18.69
N LEU A 165 -1.81 8.80 18.62
CA LEU A 165 -1.87 7.41 19.08
C LEU A 165 -0.99 6.48 18.25
N ALA A 166 -0.79 6.76 16.96
CA ALA A 166 0.12 6.00 16.10
C ALA A 166 1.60 6.30 16.37
N GLY A 167 1.91 7.40 17.07
CA GLY A 167 3.29 7.81 17.39
C GLY A 167 3.90 8.82 16.44
N ALA A 168 3.11 9.40 15.52
CA ALA A 168 3.60 10.36 14.54
C ALA A 168 4.21 11.62 15.18
N LEU A 169 3.81 11.95 16.41
CA LEU A 169 4.28 13.13 17.13
C LEU A 169 5.31 12.82 18.23
N ASP A 170 5.76 11.56 18.37
CA ASP A 170 6.66 11.15 19.48
C ASP A 170 8.01 11.90 19.49
N LYS A 171 8.45 12.40 18.32
CA LYS A 171 9.67 13.21 18.21
C LYS A 171 9.48 14.66 18.65
N LEU A 172 8.24 15.15 18.68
CA LEU A 172 7.90 16.50 19.16
C LEU A 172 7.64 16.48 20.66
N GLU A 173 6.84 15.53 21.12
CA GLU A 173 6.55 15.32 22.54
C GLU A 173 6.34 13.80 22.77
N PRO A 174 7.22 13.14 23.54
CA PRO A 174 7.11 11.69 23.77
C PRO A 174 5.91 11.31 24.64
N ASN A 175 5.35 12.23 25.43
CA ASN A 175 4.18 11.95 26.26
C ASN A 175 2.87 12.08 25.45
N ARG A 176 2.46 10.99 24.81
CA ARG A 176 1.20 10.93 24.06
C ARG A 176 -0.03 11.27 24.88
N ASN A 177 -0.05 10.98 26.18
CA ASN A 177 -1.19 11.33 27.04
C ASN A 177 -1.29 12.84 27.25
N GLN A 178 -0.15 13.53 27.40
CA GLN A 178 -0.09 14.99 27.44
C GLN A 178 -0.61 15.59 26.14
N LEU A 179 -0.12 15.11 24.99
CA LEU A 179 -0.59 15.55 23.68
C LEU A 179 -2.10 15.39 23.50
N MET A 180 -2.68 14.28 23.96
CA MET A 180 -4.13 14.04 23.87
C MET A 180 -4.94 14.99 24.76
N GLN A 181 -4.43 15.36 25.94
CA GLN A 181 -5.09 16.31 26.84
C GLN A 181 -5.02 17.74 26.31
N ASP A 182 -3.86 18.12 25.75
CA ASP A 182 -3.64 19.47 25.22
C ASP A 182 -4.36 19.71 23.89
N LEU A 183 -4.65 18.65 23.13
CA LEU A 183 -5.17 18.73 21.77
C LEU A 183 -6.42 19.62 21.63
N GLU A 184 -7.38 19.49 22.54
CA GLU A 184 -8.63 20.28 22.49
C GLU A 184 -8.34 21.77 22.66
N LEU A 185 -7.54 22.13 23.66
CA LEU A 185 -7.15 23.51 23.92
C LEU A 185 -6.30 24.10 22.78
N VAL A 186 -5.42 23.31 22.18
CA VAL A 186 -4.60 23.75 21.04
C VAL A 186 -5.42 23.96 19.77
N ILE A 187 -6.39 23.08 19.49
CA ILE A 187 -7.31 23.26 18.34
C ILE A 187 -8.13 24.53 18.53
N ASP A 188 -8.71 24.73 19.72
CA ASP A 188 -9.51 25.93 20.02
C ASP A 188 -8.68 27.22 19.89
N TRP A 189 -7.42 27.19 20.34
CA TRP A 189 -6.49 28.30 20.17
C TRP A 189 -6.15 28.59 18.70
N ALA A 190 -5.94 27.55 17.88
CA ALA A 190 -5.60 27.71 16.47
C ALA A 190 -6.79 28.14 15.59
N GLN A 191 -8.03 27.89 16.04
CA GLN A 191 -9.25 28.30 15.33
C GLN A 191 -9.79 29.68 15.77
N GLY A 192 -9.30 30.21 16.89
CA GLY A 192 -9.70 31.50 17.48
C GLY A 192 -8.91 32.68 16.91
#